data_AF-A0A965DM62-F1
#
_entry.id   AF-A0A965DM62-F1
#
_cell.length_a   1.000
_cell.length_b   1.000
_cell.length_c   1.000
_cell.angle_alpha   90.00
_cell.angle_beta   90.00
_cell.angle_gamma   90.00
#
_symmetry.space_group_name_H-M   'P 1'
#
loop_
_entity.id
_entity.type
_entity.pdbx_description
1 polymer ?
#
loop_
_entity_poly.entity_id
_entity_poly.type
_entity_poly.pdbx_seq_one_letter_code
_entity_poly.pdbx_strand_id
1 'polypeptide(L)'
;MKNKDSYLLGLFIGGLLPVISFFGYYYWKFSLFTFNEFIEVLGQNKSLVTALSIPCLLLNIVSFTLFINGNKDKTAKGIFIVSIIYATAALLFKFLS
;
A
#
# COMPACT_ATOMS: atom_id res chain seq x y z
N MET A 1 17.55 -2.93 -24.17
CA MET A 1 17.63 -3.19 -22.70
C MET A 1 16.50 -4.12 -22.29
N LYS A 2 16.79 -5.42 -22.13
CA LYS A 2 15.82 -6.47 -21.79
C LYS A 2 15.41 -6.36 -20.31
N ASN A 3 14.10 -6.35 -20.08
CA ASN A 3 13.44 -7.21 -19.09
C ASN A 3 13.85 -7.06 -17.60
N LYS A 4 13.40 -5.99 -16.94
CA LYS A 4 13.01 -6.07 -15.51
C LYS A 4 11.48 -6.13 -15.38
N ASP A 5 10.86 -6.90 -16.26
CA ASP A 5 9.44 -7.22 -16.18
C ASP A 5 9.31 -8.58 -15.48
N SER A 6 9.04 -8.54 -14.19
CA SER A 6 8.97 -9.74 -13.35
C SER A 6 7.79 -9.60 -12.41
N TYR A 7 6.99 -10.67 -12.34
CA TYR A 7 5.90 -10.77 -11.36
C TYR A 7 6.43 -10.55 -9.95
N LEU A 8 7.59 -11.11 -9.62
CA LEU A 8 8.21 -10.97 -8.29
C LEU A 8 8.50 -9.50 -7.96
N LEU A 9 9.02 -8.74 -8.93
CA LEU A 9 9.29 -7.32 -8.76
C LEU A 9 7.98 -6.55 -8.54
N GLY A 10 6.92 -6.88 -9.28
CA GLY A 10 5.59 -6.33 -9.05
C GLY A 10 5.02 -6.63 -7.68
N LEU A 11 5.17 -7.87 -7.20
CA LEU A 11 4.74 -8.27 -5.85
C LEU A 11 5.49 -7.48 -4.78
N PHE A 12 6.81 -7.35 -4.91
CA PHE A 12 7.63 -6.57 -3.99
C PHE A 12 7.21 -5.10 -3.98
N ILE A 13 7.05 -4.48 -5.15
CA ILE A 13 6.64 -3.07 -5.24
C ILE A 13 5.24 -2.88 -4.64
N GLY A 14 4.26 -3.71 -5.02
CA GLY A 14 2.89 -3.61 -4.52
C GLY A 14 2.74 -3.85 -3.02
N GLY A 15 3.66 -4.60 -2.41
CA GLY A 15 3.69 -4.81 -0.95
C GLY A 15 4.49 -3.74 -0.21
N LEU A 16 5.63 -3.31 -0.77
CA LEU A 16 6.54 -2.36 -0.10
C LEU A 16 6.01 -0.93 -0.12
N LEU A 17 5.32 -0.50 -1.20
CA LEU A 17 4.75 0.85 -1.29
C LEU A 17 3.75 1.19 -0.17
N PRO A 18 2.78 0.31 0.15
CA PRO A 18 1.91 0.48 1.31
C PRO A 18 2.66 0.72 2.62
N VAL A 19 3.71 -0.08 2.84
CA VAL A 19 4.54 -0.01 4.05
C VAL A 19 5.30 1.31 4.11
N ILE A 20 5.92 1.72 2.99
CA ILE A 20 6.62 3.00 2.89
C ILE A 20 5.65 4.17 3.11
N SER A 21 4.43 4.10 2.57
CA SER A 21 3.41 5.13 2.73
C SER A 21 2.98 5.28 4.20
N PHE A 22 2.80 4.15 4.88
CA PHE A 22 2.43 4.10 6.29
C PHE A 22 3.52 4.71 7.18
N PHE A 23 4.76 4.24 7.04
CA PHE A 23 5.89 4.78 7.81
C PHE A 23 6.19 6.24 7.44
N GLY A 24 6.07 6.60 6.16
CA GLY A 24 6.24 7.98 5.71
C GLY A 24 5.27 8.94 6.39
N TYR A 25 4.00 8.55 6.54
CA TYR A 25 3.02 9.35 7.28
C TYR A 25 3.32 9.42 8.78
N TYR A 26 3.71 8.30 9.40
CA TYR A 26 4.13 8.27 10.80
C TYR A 26 5.29 9.25 11.06
N TYR A 27 6.37 9.18 10.28
CA TYR A 27 7.51 10.07 10.45
C TYR A 27 7.20 11.53 10.10
N TRP A 28 6.26 11.79 9.19
CA TRP A 28 5.90 13.15 8.84
C TRP A 28 5.04 13.83 9.92
N LYS A 29 4.03 13.13 10.45
CA LYS A 29 3.00 13.75 11.29
C LYS A 29 3.02 13.32 12.77
N PHE A 30 3.60 12.16 13.06
CA PHE A 30 3.62 11.54 14.38
C PHE A 30 5.04 11.23 14.86
N SER A 31 6.08 11.87 14.31
CA SER A 31 7.48 11.67 14.73
C SER A 31 7.75 11.99 16.20
N LEU A 32 6.89 12.78 16.83
CA LEU A 32 6.95 13.14 18.25
C LEU A 32 6.31 12.09 19.17
N PHE A 33 5.49 11.19 18.63
CA PHE A 33 4.83 10.13 19.38
C PHE A 33 5.60 8.82 19.24
N THR A 34 5.49 7.95 20.23
CA THR A 34 5.99 6.58 20.10
C THR A 34 5.11 5.78 19.14
N PHE A 35 5.68 4.71 18.58
CA PHE A 35 4.94 3.86 17.64
C PHE A 35 3.67 3.26 18.28
N ASN A 36 3.73 2.91 19.56
CA ASN A 36 2.58 2.37 20.30
C ASN A 36 1.46 3.40 20.42
N GLU A 37 1.79 4.64 20.81
CA GLU A 37 0.82 5.74 20.90
C GLU A 37 0.20 6.04 19.53
N PHE A 38 1.00 6.00 18.47
CA PHE A 38 0.49 6.18 17.11
C PHE A 38 -0.53 5.10 16.74
N ILE A 39 -0.25 3.83 17.00
CA ILE A 39 -1.18 2.72 16.71
C ILE A 39 -2.46 2.85 17.54
N GLU A 40 -2.38 3.26 18.80
CA GLU A 40 -3.54 3.50 19.66
C GLU A 40 -4.42 4.64 19.11
N VAL A 41 -3.81 5.79 18.79
CA VAL A 41 -4.49 6.93 18.18
C VAL A 41 -5.10 6.55 16.83
N LEU A 42 -4.43 5.71 16.04
CA LEU A 42 -4.92 5.22 14.77
C LEU A 42 -6.17 4.36 14.93
N GLY A 43 -6.17 3.44 15.90
CA GLY A 43 -7.32 2.58 16.19
C GLY A 43 -8.54 3.35 16.70
N GLN A 44 -8.32 4.44 17.45
CA GLN A 44 -9.39 5.27 18.00
C GLN A 44 -9.98 6.25 16.97
N ASN A 45 -9.21 6.65 15.95
CA ASN A 45 -9.61 7.69 15.00
C ASN A 45 -9.81 7.13 13.58
N LYS A 46 -11.05 6.76 13.25
CA LYS A 46 -11.43 6.28 11.90
C LYS A 46 -11.04 7.24 10.77
N SER A 47 -11.02 8.55 11.04
CA SER A 47 -10.58 9.58 10.09
C SER A 47 -9.09 9.43 9.74
N LEU A 48 -8.22 9.14 10.72
CA LEU A 48 -6.79 8.92 10.49
C LEU A 48 -6.52 7.64 9.70
N VAL A 49 -7.26 6.56 9.98
CA VAL A 49 -7.20 5.32 9.19
C VAL A 49 -7.53 5.59 7.72
N THR A 50 -8.56 6.41 7.48
CA THR A 50 -8.97 6.80 6.12
C THR A 50 -7.90 7.67 5.46
N ALA A 51 -7.37 8.65 6.20
CA ALA A 51 -6.32 9.55 5.72
C ALA A 51 -5.00 8.82 5.37
N LEU A 52 -4.70 7.71 6.05
CA LEU A 52 -3.59 6.81 5.72
C LEU A 52 -3.88 5.89 4.52
N SER A 53 -5.11 5.40 4.43
CA SER A 53 -5.50 4.44 3.40
C SER A 53 -5.53 5.07 2.00
N ILE A 54 -5.98 6.33 1.89
CA ILE A 54 -6.06 7.07 0.62
C ILE A 54 -4.70 7.14 -0.11
N PRO A 55 -3.60 7.67 0.48
CA PRO A 55 -2.32 7.76 -0.21
C PRO A 55 -1.73 6.39 -0.53
N CYS A 56 -1.96 5.38 0.31
CA CYS A 56 -1.57 4.00 0.05
C CYS A 56 -2.25 3.44 -1.22
N LEU A 57 -3.58 3.60 -1.32
CA LEU A 57 -4.35 3.18 -2.49
C LEU A 57 -3.96 3.98 -3.75
N LEU A 58 -3.78 5.29 -3.61
CA LEU A 58 -3.36 6.18 -4.70
C LEU A 58 -2.00 5.74 -5.25
N LEU A 59 -1.03 5.47 -4.38
CA LEU A 59 0.31 5.04 -4.76
C LEU A 59 0.31 3.68 -5.46
N ASN A 60 -0.57 2.76 -5.07
CA ASN A 60 -0.75 1.50 -5.79
C ASN A 60 -1.30 1.72 -7.21
N ILE A 61 -2.29 2.60 -7.38
CA ILE A 61 -2.87 2.93 -8.70
C ILE A 61 -1.86 3.66 -9.58
N VAL A 62 -1.11 4.62 -9.02
CA VAL A 62 -0.06 5.36 -9.74
C VAL A 62 1.05 4.40 -10.17
N SER A 63 1.53 3.55 -9.26
CA SER A 63 2.56 2.56 -9.59
C SER A 63 2.08 1.61 -10.68
N PHE A 64 0.87 1.06 -10.54
CA PHE A 64 0.26 0.22 -11.57
C PHE A 64 0.23 0.89 -12.94
N THR A 65 -0.25 2.14 -12.99
CA THR A 65 -0.34 2.94 -14.23
C THR A 65 1.02 3.23 -14.85
N LEU A 66 2.02 3.56 -14.03
CA LEU A 66 3.39 3.80 -14.51
C LEU A 66 4.02 2.53 -15.12
N PHE A 67 3.79 1.37 -14.49
CA PHE A 67 4.36 0.11 -14.96
C PHE A 67 3.66 -0.43 -16.22
N ILE A 68 2.34 -0.28 -16.32
CA ILE A 68 1.59 -0.72 -17.52
C ILE A 68 1.90 0.16 -18.74
N ASN A 69 1.96 1.49 -18.57
CA ASN A 69 2.37 2.41 -19.65
C ASN A 69 3.83 2.20 -20.08
N GLY A 70 4.66 1.67 -19.19
CA GLY A 70 6.05 1.31 -19.46
C GLY A 70 6.24 -0.05 -20.13
N ASN A 71 5.19 -0.69 -20.65
CA ASN A 71 5.19 -2.05 -21.22
C ASN A 71 5.80 -3.10 -20.27
N LYS A 72 5.59 -2.94 -18.94
CA LYS A 72 6.01 -3.92 -17.92
C LYS A 72 4.79 -4.64 -17.34
N ASP A 73 4.13 -5.41 -18.19
CA ASP A 73 2.84 -6.02 -17.90
C ASP A 73 2.89 -7.02 -16.74
N LYS A 74 3.98 -7.80 -16.58
CA LYS A 74 4.11 -8.77 -15.48
C LYS A 74 4.29 -8.05 -14.14
N THR A 75 5.09 -6.99 -14.12
CA THR A 75 5.25 -6.14 -12.93
C THR A 75 3.93 -5.47 -12.56
N ALA A 76 3.20 -4.90 -13.52
CA ALA A 76 1.89 -4.29 -13.27
C ALA A 76 0.89 -5.31 -12.73
N LYS A 77 0.83 -6.52 -13.31
CA LYS A 77 0.01 -7.63 -12.80
C LYS A 77 0.40 -8.02 -11.36
N GLY A 78 1.69 -8.06 -11.03
CA GLY A 78 2.14 -8.33 -9.66
C GLY A 78 1.64 -7.31 -8.65
N ILE A 79 1.75 -6.01 -8.96
CA ILE A 79 1.24 -4.91 -8.11
C ILE A 79 -0.28 -5.04 -7.91
N PHE A 80 -0.99 -5.33 -9.00
CA PHE A 80 -2.44 -5.49 -8.98
C PHE A 80 -2.89 -6.69 -8.13
N ILE A 81 -2.21 -7.84 -8.26
CA ILE A 81 -2.50 -9.05 -7.45
C ILE A 81 -2.35 -8.76 -5.97
N VAL A 82 -1.26 -8.11 -5.55
CA VAL A 82 -1.07 -7.75 -4.13
C VAL A 82 -2.18 -6.82 -3.65
N SER A 83 -2.56 -5.84 -4.47
CA SER A 83 -3.64 -4.92 -4.14
C SER A 83 -4.98 -5.65 -3.94
N ILE A 84 -5.29 -6.63 -4.79
CA ILE A 84 -6.48 -7.48 -4.63
C ILE A 84 -6.40 -8.28 -3.33
N ILE A 85 -5.27 -8.94 -3.05
CA ILE A 85 -5.11 -9.76 -1.83
C ILE A 85 -5.37 -8.92 -0.58
N TYR A 86 -4.79 -7.71 -0.51
CA TYR A 86 -5.03 -6.79 0.61
C TYR A 86 -6.47 -6.33 0.69
N ALA A 87 -7.10 -5.96 -0.44
CA ALA A 87 -8.49 -5.54 -0.47
C ALA A 87 -9.43 -6.66 -0.03
N THR A 88 -9.22 -7.89 -0.51
CA THR A 88 -9.98 -9.08 -0.10
C THR A 88 -9.77 -9.40 1.36
N ALA A 89 -8.53 -9.35 1.87
CA ALA A 89 -8.25 -9.57 3.29
C ALA A 89 -8.93 -8.52 4.18
N ALA A 90 -8.90 -7.24 3.78
CA ALA A 90 -9.57 -6.16 4.51
C ALA A 90 -11.09 -6.30 4.49
N LEU A 91 -11.66 -6.72 3.36
CA LEU A 91 -13.10 -7.02 3.26
C LEU A 91 -13.47 -8.21 4.15
N LEU A 92 -12.74 -9.32 4.07
CA LEU A 92 -12.96 -10.49 4.93
C LEU A 92 -12.89 -10.10 6.41
N PHE A 93 -11.89 -9.33 6.81
CA PHE A 93 -11.78 -8.83 8.18
C PHE A 93 -12.98 -7.97 8.58
N LYS A 94 -13.46 -7.09 7.70
CA LYS A 94 -14.64 -6.25 7.96
C LYS A 94 -15.95 -7.04 8.05
N PHE A 95 -16.07 -8.17 7.35
CA PHE A 95 -17.27 -9.01 7.38
C PHE A 95 -17.26 -10.06 8.51
N LEU A 96 -16.08 -10.49 8.96
CA LEU A 96 -15.90 -11.47 10.05
C LEU A 96 -15.75 -10.81 11.43
N SER A 97 -15.39 -9.52 11.50
CA SER A 97 -15.34 -8.71 12.72
C SER A 97 -16.65 -7.94 12.95
#